data_AF-M1KHR3-F1
#
_entry.id   AF-M1KHR3-F1
#
_cell.length_a   1.000
_cell.length_b   1.000
_cell.length_c   1.000
_cell.angle_alpha   90.00
_cell.angle_beta   90.00
_cell.angle_gamma   90.00
#
_symmetry.space_group_name_H-M   'P 1'
#
loop_
_entity.id
_entity.type
_entity.pdbx_description
1 polymer ?
#
loop_
_entity_poly.entity_id
_entity_poly.type
_entity_poly.pdbx_seq_one_letter_code
_entity_poly.pdbx_strand_id
1 'polypeptide(L)'
;MNCLIKRCQSFVIESVVKRLIEDVNEYSYLLTMEDWRLLMSLDKSVVERQICQKQCLGCLKFARMVTMLSNFINGILSANKESEALVTELCRIFAIPDDSNPIVLALDLVVSPDYVKSKIPEKSMPVYETYVGKVKGEVISLALDHFQHEREKCNDTILGYANLEREQIIAYEPIEMPVGKELFYVDQNVVSKYGRDENFSRQVDNFKSKVDCKFVYSPYVIEDGVKMSRVRLAEYFETIEVLTDNTMLVPSESGVMLAREDIKVTFDRVFLWRNATRAAEDLKVQRMHFNHWGYPHYSRQSKLSDRANENIDKFLDSLRPYLDDSGCDFDFNDYESDQALCQRLSAATIEKSFSLEELIDKSIKYESDAECMTHIEHLCDFLDLINYKTEPLSELSKIRSSLQDTEHLKHAWKADYFVTDDKRLRIRGTFIYSVLGLGTKFISIKELKERVVSEFKK
;
A
#
# COMPACT_ATOMS: atom_id res chain seq x y z
N MET A 1 28.59 -23.61 -10.81
CA MET A 1 27.54 -24.59 -10.43
C MET A 1 26.95 -24.29 -9.05
N ASN A 2 27.75 -24.16 -7.99
CA ASN A 2 27.27 -23.87 -6.63
C ASN A 2 26.36 -22.62 -6.52
N CYS A 3 26.72 -21.48 -7.14
CA CYS A 3 25.88 -20.27 -7.14
C CYS A 3 24.50 -20.46 -7.82
N LEU A 4 24.40 -21.34 -8.81
CA LEU A 4 23.14 -21.62 -9.50
C LEU A 4 22.23 -22.47 -8.61
N ILE A 5 22.79 -23.50 -7.96
CA ILE A 5 22.07 -24.34 -6.99
C ILE A 5 21.55 -23.47 -5.83
N LYS A 6 22.39 -22.58 -5.27
CA LYS A 6 21.99 -21.58 -4.26
C LYS A 6 20.83 -20.70 -4.73
N ARG A 7 20.89 -20.21 -5.97
CA ARG A 7 19.81 -19.41 -6.56
C ARG A 7 18.52 -20.23 -6.68
N CYS A 8 18.57 -21.46 -7.17
CA CYS A 8 17.41 -22.36 -7.22
C CYS A 8 16.83 -22.59 -5.83
N GLN A 9 17.68 -22.88 -4.84
CA GLN A 9 17.26 -23.09 -3.46
C GLN A 9 16.58 -21.84 -2.87
N SER A 10 17.09 -20.65 -3.16
CA SER A 10 16.47 -19.39 -2.71
C SER A 10 15.03 -19.20 -3.22
N PHE A 11 14.74 -19.60 -4.47
CA PHE A 11 13.38 -19.53 -5.02
C PHE A 11 12.43 -20.52 -4.33
N VAL A 12 12.92 -21.73 -4.02
CA VAL A 12 12.12 -22.73 -3.31
C VAL A 12 11.83 -22.26 -1.89
N ILE A 13 12.82 -21.71 -1.18
CA ILE A 13 12.63 -21.14 0.17
C ILE A 13 11.64 -19.97 0.11
N GLU A 14 11.77 -19.05 -0.84
CA GLU A 14 10.83 -17.92 -1.00
C GLU A 14 9.39 -18.43 -1.18
N SER A 15 9.18 -19.48 -1.98
CA SER A 15 7.86 -20.09 -2.17
C SER A 15 7.32 -20.72 -0.88
N VAL A 16 8.17 -21.40 -0.10
CA VAL A 16 7.78 -22.00 1.18
C VAL A 16 7.40 -20.91 2.18
N VAL A 17 8.22 -19.85 2.30
CA VAL A 17 7.96 -18.73 3.21
C VAL A 17 6.64 -18.03 2.88
N LYS A 18 6.35 -17.79 1.60
CA LYS A 18 5.08 -17.16 1.19
C LYS A 18 3.86 -17.97 1.64
N ARG A 19 3.87 -19.29 1.42
CA ARG A 19 2.77 -20.17 1.86
C ARG A 19 2.63 -20.19 3.38
N LEU A 20 3.74 -20.22 4.11
CA LEU A 20 3.72 -20.16 5.58
C LEU A 20 3.13 -18.85 6.11
N ILE A 21 3.35 -17.73 5.43
CA ILE A 21 2.76 -16.45 5.82
C ILE A 21 1.26 -16.41 5.49
N GLU A 22 0.84 -17.01 4.37
CA GLU A 22 -0.57 -17.09 3.96
C GLU A 22 -1.39 -17.97 4.90
N ASP A 23 -0.88 -19.15 5.26
CA ASP A 23 -1.44 -20.01 6.29
C ASP A 23 -0.34 -20.81 7.00
N VAL A 24 -0.09 -20.42 8.25
CA VAL A 24 0.93 -21.05 9.09
C VAL A 24 0.63 -22.53 9.35
N ASN A 25 -0.64 -22.93 9.31
CA ASN A 25 -1.05 -24.32 9.54
C ASN A 25 -0.72 -25.23 8.35
N GLU A 26 -0.41 -24.66 7.19
CA GLU A 26 0.09 -25.43 6.05
C GLU A 26 1.48 -26.00 6.29
N TYR A 27 2.22 -25.61 7.35
CA TYR A 27 3.59 -26.11 7.60
C TYR A 27 3.66 -27.64 7.56
N SER A 28 2.72 -28.34 8.21
CA SER A 28 2.67 -29.81 8.20
C SER A 28 2.48 -30.40 6.80
N TYR A 29 1.60 -29.79 6.00
CA TYR A 29 1.35 -30.17 4.61
C TYR A 29 2.56 -29.86 3.73
N LEU A 30 3.21 -28.72 3.90
CA LEU A 30 4.39 -28.29 3.15
C LEU A 30 5.53 -29.31 3.25
N LEU A 31 5.74 -29.93 4.42
CA LEU A 31 6.74 -30.98 4.61
C LEU A 31 6.54 -32.19 3.68
N THR A 32 5.29 -32.41 3.22
CA THR A 32 4.94 -33.53 2.33
C THR A 32 5.06 -33.19 0.85
N MET A 33 5.11 -31.90 0.51
CA MET A 33 5.10 -31.40 -0.86
C MET A 33 6.41 -31.62 -1.61
N GLU A 34 6.32 -31.63 -2.95
CA GLU A 34 7.47 -31.74 -3.84
C GLU A 34 8.47 -30.59 -3.64
N ASP A 35 7.97 -29.37 -3.38
CA ASP A 35 8.79 -28.19 -3.10
C ASP A 35 9.74 -28.42 -1.91
N TRP A 36 9.25 -29.05 -0.83
CA TRP A 36 10.08 -29.34 0.34
C TRP A 36 11.09 -30.46 0.09
N ARG A 37 10.70 -31.50 -0.67
CA ARG A 37 11.64 -32.56 -1.10
C ARG A 37 12.74 -31.99 -1.99
N LEU A 38 12.38 -31.08 -2.89
CA LEU A 38 13.30 -30.35 -3.75
C LEU A 38 14.25 -29.49 -2.90
N LEU A 39 13.72 -28.75 -1.92
CA LEU A 39 14.53 -27.98 -0.97
C LEU A 39 15.58 -28.86 -0.29
N MET A 40 15.17 -30.04 0.22
CA MET A 40 16.11 -30.94 0.89
C MET A 40 17.15 -31.55 -0.06
N SER A 41 16.76 -31.84 -1.29
CA SER A 41 17.68 -32.34 -2.33
C SER A 41 18.71 -31.27 -2.73
N LEU A 42 18.25 -30.03 -2.91
CA LEU A 42 19.10 -28.88 -3.21
C LEU A 42 20.05 -28.60 -2.05
N ASP A 43 19.58 -28.63 -0.80
CA ASP A 43 20.40 -28.39 0.38
C ASP A 43 21.56 -29.40 0.51
N LYS A 44 21.28 -30.69 0.24
CA LYS A 44 22.32 -31.73 0.17
C LYS A 44 23.34 -31.50 -0.95
N SER A 45 22.94 -30.80 -2.00
CA SER A 45 23.77 -30.53 -3.18
C SER A 45 24.61 -29.24 -3.03
N VAL A 46 24.36 -28.42 -2.01
CA VAL A 46 25.17 -27.22 -1.71
C VAL A 46 26.46 -27.63 -1.00
N VAL A 47 27.55 -27.71 -1.76
CA VAL A 47 28.88 -28.11 -1.27
C VAL A 47 29.52 -27.05 -0.36
N GLU A 48 29.35 -25.76 -0.68
CA GLU A 48 29.88 -24.66 0.14
C GLU A 48 28.77 -23.65 0.41
N ARG A 49 28.51 -23.32 1.68
CA ARG A 49 27.46 -22.34 2.06
C ARG A 49 27.95 -20.88 2.06
N GLN A 50 29.27 -20.64 2.00
CA GLN A 50 29.84 -19.30 1.98
C GLN A 50 29.42 -18.49 0.75
N ILE A 51 29.27 -17.18 0.90
CA ILE A 51 29.04 -16.26 -0.22
C ILE A 51 30.29 -16.31 -1.12
N CYS A 52 30.10 -16.40 -2.44
CA CYS A 52 31.23 -16.41 -3.35
C CYS A 52 31.97 -15.06 -3.32
N GLN A 53 33.27 -15.04 -3.68
CA GLN A 53 34.08 -13.82 -3.67
C GLN A 53 33.47 -12.66 -4.48
N LYS A 54 32.73 -12.97 -5.55
CA LYS A 54 32.04 -11.98 -6.40
C LYS A 54 30.72 -11.47 -5.82
N GLN A 55 30.30 -11.97 -4.65
CA GLN A 55 29.03 -11.66 -4.00
C GLN A 55 27.85 -11.64 -4.97
N CYS A 56 27.74 -12.67 -5.83
CA CYS A 56 26.75 -12.64 -6.88
C CYS A 56 25.32 -12.68 -6.31
N LEU A 57 24.36 -12.12 -7.06
CA LEU A 57 22.95 -12.03 -6.67
C LEU A 57 22.37 -13.38 -6.19
N GLY A 58 22.78 -14.50 -6.80
CA GLY A 58 22.34 -15.83 -6.39
C GLY A 58 22.82 -16.22 -4.98
N CYS A 59 24.05 -15.88 -4.60
CA CYS A 59 24.58 -16.15 -3.26
C CYS A 59 23.98 -15.20 -2.21
N LEU A 60 23.76 -13.93 -2.55
CA LEU A 60 23.15 -12.95 -1.64
C LEU A 60 21.68 -13.31 -1.34
N LYS A 61 20.89 -13.62 -2.38
CA LYS A 61 19.50 -14.07 -2.21
C LYS A 61 19.42 -15.36 -1.40
N PHE A 62 20.29 -16.32 -1.69
CA PHE A 62 20.38 -17.55 -0.91
C PHE A 62 20.66 -17.27 0.56
N ALA A 63 21.66 -16.46 0.89
CA ALA A 63 21.98 -16.11 2.26
C ALA A 63 20.79 -15.45 2.99
N ARG A 64 20.12 -14.47 2.36
CA ARG A 64 18.96 -13.80 2.96
C ARG A 64 17.80 -14.77 3.21
N MET A 65 17.45 -15.59 2.22
CA MET A 65 16.33 -16.55 2.33
C MET A 65 16.61 -17.65 3.36
N VAL A 66 17.83 -18.20 3.39
CA VAL A 66 18.21 -19.20 4.39
C VAL A 66 18.20 -18.61 5.79
N THR A 67 18.76 -17.41 5.98
CA THR A 67 18.73 -16.74 7.29
C THR A 67 17.30 -16.50 7.77
N MET A 68 16.42 -16.01 6.89
CA MET A 68 15.01 -15.76 7.21
C MET A 68 14.30 -17.05 7.69
N LEU A 69 14.40 -18.14 6.92
CA LEU A 69 13.77 -19.41 7.30
C LEU A 69 14.43 -20.03 8.56
N SER A 70 15.75 -19.91 8.69
CA SER A 70 16.47 -20.46 9.84
C SER A 70 16.14 -19.72 11.12
N ASN A 71 15.99 -18.39 11.07
CA ASN A 71 15.59 -17.58 12.23
C ASN A 71 14.21 -18.01 12.73
N PHE A 72 13.23 -18.15 11.83
CA PHE A 72 11.90 -18.67 12.18
C PHE A 72 11.97 -20.06 12.82
N ILE A 73 12.65 -21.01 12.19
CA ILE A 73 12.79 -22.38 12.72
C ILE A 73 13.44 -22.36 14.11
N ASN A 74 14.55 -21.64 14.26
CA ASN A 74 15.29 -21.60 15.52
C ASN A 74 14.51 -20.87 16.62
N GLY A 75 13.76 -19.82 16.28
CA GLY A 75 12.89 -19.10 17.19
C GLY A 75 11.80 -20.01 17.76
N ILE A 76 11.12 -20.78 16.90
CA ILE A 76 10.12 -21.77 17.31
C ILE A 76 10.74 -22.85 18.21
N LEU A 77 11.90 -23.38 17.83
CA LEU A 77 12.61 -24.37 18.64
C LEU A 77 13.04 -23.80 20.02
N SER A 78 13.45 -22.53 20.07
CA SER A 78 13.78 -21.85 21.32
C SER A 78 12.53 -21.68 22.19
N ALA A 79 11.40 -21.26 21.61
CA ALA A 79 10.13 -21.13 22.34
C ALA A 79 9.71 -22.47 22.97
N ASN A 80 9.80 -23.58 22.22
CA ASN A 80 9.54 -24.92 22.74
C ASN A 80 10.48 -25.29 23.89
N LYS A 81 11.77 -25.05 23.73
CA LYS A 81 12.79 -25.38 24.74
C LYS A 81 12.62 -24.57 26.03
N GLU A 82 12.36 -23.28 25.91
CA GLU A 82 12.13 -22.40 27.05
C GLU A 82 10.83 -22.73 27.79
N SER A 83 9.89 -23.39 27.13
CA SER A 83 8.60 -23.84 27.69
C SER A 83 8.48 -25.36 27.72
N GLU A 84 9.59 -26.09 27.81
CA GLU A 84 9.64 -27.56 27.69
C GLU A 84 8.68 -28.28 28.65
N ALA A 85 8.62 -27.83 29.92
CA ALA A 85 7.72 -28.40 30.91
C ALA A 85 6.23 -28.24 30.53
N LEU A 86 5.86 -27.06 30.00
CA LEU A 86 4.51 -26.80 29.51
C LEU A 86 4.23 -27.64 28.26
N VAL A 87 5.14 -27.65 27.28
CA VAL A 87 4.97 -28.42 26.04
C VAL A 87 4.78 -29.91 26.33
N THR A 88 5.56 -30.46 27.26
CA THR A 88 5.42 -31.85 27.72
C THR A 88 4.05 -32.10 28.36
N GLU A 89 3.58 -31.18 29.21
CA GLU A 89 2.25 -31.26 29.82
C GLU A 89 1.14 -31.23 28.75
N LEU A 90 1.25 -30.32 27.77
CA LEU A 90 0.30 -30.19 26.66
C LEU A 90 0.28 -31.46 25.80
N CYS A 91 1.44 -32.02 25.44
CA CYS A 91 1.51 -33.28 24.68
C CYS A 91 0.77 -34.41 25.41
N ARG A 92 0.92 -34.49 26.74
CA ARG A 92 0.20 -35.47 27.55
C ARG A 92 -1.32 -35.22 27.58
N ILE A 93 -1.75 -33.96 27.73
CA ILE A 93 -3.17 -33.59 27.78
C ILE A 93 -3.88 -33.92 26.48
N PHE A 94 -3.23 -33.65 25.34
CA PHE A 94 -3.80 -33.85 24.01
C PHE A 94 -3.42 -35.19 23.37
N ALA A 95 -2.73 -36.07 24.10
CA ALA A 95 -2.23 -37.36 23.61
C ALA A 95 -1.44 -37.24 22.29
N ILE A 96 -0.59 -36.22 22.19
CA ILE A 96 0.25 -35.97 21.01
C ILE A 96 1.49 -36.89 21.07
N PRO A 97 1.88 -37.57 19.97
CA PRO A 97 3.05 -38.44 19.94
C PRO A 97 4.37 -37.69 20.20
N ASP A 98 5.28 -38.33 20.95
CA ASP A 98 6.60 -37.78 21.32
C ASP A 98 7.52 -37.54 20.10
N ASP A 99 7.27 -38.20 18.96
CA ASP A 99 8.04 -38.07 17.72
C ASP A 99 7.49 -37.00 16.76
N SER A 100 6.50 -36.23 17.21
CA SER A 100 5.91 -35.14 16.42
C SER A 100 6.96 -34.09 16.04
N ASN A 101 6.87 -33.56 14.81
CA ASN A 101 7.76 -32.49 14.38
C ASN A 101 7.59 -31.27 15.32
N PRO A 102 8.66 -30.76 15.95
CA PRO A 102 8.54 -29.73 16.99
C PRO A 102 7.97 -28.41 16.48
N ILE A 103 8.15 -28.09 15.19
CA ILE A 103 7.59 -26.89 14.59
C ILE A 103 6.09 -27.07 14.36
N VAL A 104 5.68 -28.21 13.78
CA VAL A 104 4.25 -28.55 13.60
C VAL A 104 3.54 -28.52 14.95
N LEU A 105 4.11 -29.18 15.96
CA LEU A 105 3.58 -29.18 17.32
C LEU A 105 3.37 -27.76 17.86
N ALA A 106 4.36 -26.88 17.70
CA ALA A 106 4.26 -25.52 18.21
C ALA A 106 3.11 -24.75 17.55
N LEU A 107 2.99 -24.87 16.23
CA LEU A 107 1.95 -24.19 15.44
C LEU A 107 0.55 -24.72 15.77
N ASP A 108 0.39 -26.05 15.86
CA ASP A 108 -0.87 -26.70 16.24
C ASP A 108 -1.32 -26.31 17.67
N LEU A 109 -0.37 -26.17 18.60
CA LEU A 109 -0.67 -25.76 19.97
C LEU A 109 -1.13 -24.30 20.10
N VAL A 110 -0.92 -23.46 19.08
CA VAL A 110 -1.27 -22.02 19.14
C VAL A 110 -2.34 -21.59 18.13
N VAL A 111 -2.77 -22.49 17.23
CA VAL A 111 -3.82 -22.19 16.25
C VAL A 111 -5.17 -21.91 16.90
N SER A 112 -5.49 -22.61 17.99
CA SER A 112 -6.78 -22.51 18.70
C SER A 112 -6.56 -22.29 20.20
N PRO A 113 -6.10 -21.10 20.61
CA PRO A 113 -5.66 -20.87 21.97
C PRO A 113 -6.78 -21.01 23.00
N ASP A 114 -8.01 -20.63 22.66
CA ASP A 114 -9.15 -20.75 23.59
C ASP A 114 -9.53 -22.20 23.86
N TYR A 115 -9.43 -23.05 22.83
CA TYR A 115 -9.64 -24.49 23.00
C TYR A 115 -8.58 -25.08 23.92
N VAL A 116 -7.31 -24.74 23.73
CA VAL A 116 -6.23 -25.21 24.59
C VAL A 116 -6.40 -24.73 26.02
N LYS A 117 -6.69 -23.43 26.21
CA LYS A 117 -7.01 -22.83 27.52
C LYS A 117 -8.14 -23.56 28.25
N SER A 118 -9.16 -24.04 27.53
CA SER A 118 -10.28 -24.80 28.12
C SER A 118 -9.92 -26.19 28.66
N LYS A 119 -8.73 -26.72 28.31
CA LYS A 119 -8.28 -28.07 28.67
C LYS A 119 -7.12 -28.09 29.66
N ILE A 120 -6.46 -26.97 29.89
CA ILE A 120 -5.31 -26.87 30.78
C ILE A 120 -5.71 -26.36 32.17
N PRO A 121 -4.92 -26.67 33.22
CA PRO A 121 -5.12 -26.08 34.55
C PRO A 121 -4.97 -24.56 34.53
N GLU A 122 -5.75 -23.85 35.35
CA GLU A 122 -5.72 -22.38 35.47
C GLU A 122 -4.30 -21.85 35.80
N LYS A 123 -3.56 -22.57 36.66
CA LYS A 123 -2.17 -22.25 37.00
C LYS A 123 -1.20 -22.26 35.81
N SER A 124 -1.52 -22.99 34.73
CA SER A 124 -0.68 -23.11 33.54
C SER A 124 -1.03 -22.06 32.48
N MET A 125 -2.14 -21.32 32.65
CA MET A 125 -2.61 -20.33 31.68
C MET A 125 -1.60 -19.19 31.43
N PRO A 126 -0.98 -18.55 32.44
CA PRO A 126 -0.04 -17.44 32.19
C PRO A 126 1.20 -17.89 31.39
N VAL A 127 1.69 -19.11 31.67
CA VAL A 127 2.84 -19.69 30.97
C VAL A 127 2.44 -20.04 29.53
N TYR A 128 1.23 -20.56 29.33
CA TYR A 128 0.69 -20.83 27.99
C TYR A 128 0.51 -19.56 27.17
N GLU A 129 0.00 -18.47 27.75
CA GLU A 129 -0.13 -17.18 27.07
C GLU A 129 1.23 -16.61 26.64
N THR A 130 2.23 -16.72 27.52
CA THR A 130 3.61 -16.33 27.19
C THR A 130 4.15 -17.16 26.02
N TYR A 131 3.92 -18.48 26.04
CA TYR A 131 4.33 -19.39 24.97
C TYR A 131 3.62 -19.07 23.64
N VAL A 132 2.31 -18.84 23.66
CA VAL A 132 1.53 -18.40 22.49
C VAL A 132 2.09 -17.10 21.92
N GLY A 133 2.40 -16.13 22.78
CA GLY A 133 3.02 -14.86 22.39
C GLY A 133 4.36 -15.05 21.67
N LYS A 134 5.24 -15.91 22.19
CA LYS A 134 6.52 -16.24 21.56
C LYS A 134 6.35 -16.86 20.18
N VAL A 135 5.54 -17.93 20.08
CA VAL A 135 5.32 -18.64 18.80
C VAL A 135 4.69 -17.72 17.76
N LYS A 136 3.66 -16.94 18.14
CA LYS A 136 3.05 -15.94 17.24
C LYS A 136 4.03 -14.83 16.87
N GLY A 137 4.90 -14.42 17.80
CA GLY A 137 5.97 -13.45 17.55
C GLY A 137 6.95 -13.90 16.46
N GLU A 138 7.29 -15.19 16.42
CA GLU A 138 8.15 -15.75 15.37
C GLU A 138 7.46 -15.75 13.99
N VAL A 139 6.17 -16.05 13.94
CA VAL A 139 5.36 -15.95 12.71
C VAL A 139 5.33 -14.50 12.20
N ILE A 140 5.06 -13.54 13.09
CA ILE A 140 5.05 -12.11 12.75
C ILE A 140 6.44 -11.69 12.25
N SER A 141 7.50 -12.13 12.93
CA SER A 141 8.88 -11.81 12.56
C SER A 141 9.22 -12.34 11.16
N LEU A 142 8.82 -13.59 10.84
CA LEU A 142 8.97 -14.16 9.51
C LEU A 142 8.26 -13.31 8.44
N ALA A 143 7.00 -12.93 8.70
CA ALA A 143 6.24 -12.10 7.77
C ALA A 143 6.87 -10.73 7.55
N LEU A 144 7.29 -10.06 8.63
CA LEU A 144 7.96 -8.76 8.56
C LEU A 144 9.29 -8.83 7.80
N ASP A 145 10.12 -9.84 8.08
CA ASP A 145 11.38 -10.05 7.38
C ASP A 145 11.17 -10.30 5.88
N HIS A 146 10.12 -11.05 5.53
CA HIS A 146 9.74 -11.32 4.15
C HIS A 146 9.29 -10.03 3.42
N PHE A 147 8.31 -9.32 3.96
CA PHE A 147 7.77 -8.12 3.30
C PHE A 147 8.79 -6.98 3.28
N GLN A 148 9.66 -6.87 4.28
CA GLN A 148 10.79 -5.95 4.24
C GLN A 148 11.74 -6.28 3.08
N HIS A 149 12.07 -7.56 2.89
CA HIS A 149 12.91 -7.99 1.77
C HIS A 149 12.25 -7.73 0.40
N GLU A 150 10.94 -7.96 0.27
CA GLU A 150 10.23 -7.68 -0.98
C GLU A 150 10.16 -6.17 -1.27
N ARG A 151 10.03 -5.32 -0.24
CA ARG A 151 10.13 -3.86 -0.38
C ARG A 151 11.50 -3.44 -0.90
N GLU A 152 12.57 -3.99 -0.34
CA GLU A 152 13.95 -3.74 -0.78
C GLU A 152 14.15 -4.13 -2.25
N LYS A 153 13.64 -5.31 -2.67
CA LYS A 153 13.69 -5.74 -4.09
C LYS A 153 12.97 -4.76 -5.02
N CYS A 154 11.82 -4.22 -4.59
CA CYS A 154 11.10 -3.23 -5.37
C CYS A 154 11.90 -1.92 -5.48
N ASN A 155 12.47 -1.44 -4.37
CA ASN A 155 13.33 -0.26 -4.35
C ASN A 155 14.57 -0.43 -5.25
N ASP A 156 15.27 -1.56 -5.16
CA ASP A 156 16.41 -1.87 -6.03
C ASP A 156 16.02 -1.83 -7.51
N THR A 157 14.82 -2.33 -7.83
CA THR A 157 14.29 -2.30 -9.19
C THR A 157 14.03 -0.87 -9.65
N ILE A 158 13.37 -0.05 -8.82
CA ILE A 158 13.10 1.37 -9.11
C ILE A 158 14.41 2.14 -9.30
N LEU A 159 15.38 1.97 -8.41
CA LEU A 159 16.69 2.61 -8.49
C LEU A 159 17.49 2.14 -9.71
N GLY A 160 17.30 0.89 -10.14
CA GLY A 160 17.86 0.37 -11.39
C GLY A 160 17.41 1.14 -12.64
N TYR A 161 16.29 1.85 -12.56
CA TYR A 161 15.75 2.71 -13.62
C TYR A 161 16.08 4.20 -13.41
N ALA A 162 16.97 4.58 -12.50
CA ALA A 162 17.29 5.99 -12.21
C ALA A 162 17.78 6.79 -13.43
N ASN A 163 18.39 6.13 -14.43
CA ASN A 163 18.85 6.81 -15.65
C ASN A 163 17.72 7.12 -16.66
N LEU A 164 16.51 6.59 -16.49
CA LEU A 164 15.39 6.82 -17.41
C LEU A 164 15.02 8.30 -17.51
N GLU A 165 15.29 9.09 -16.48
CA GLU A 165 15.09 10.54 -16.49
C GLU A 165 15.88 11.24 -17.61
N ARG A 166 17.03 10.67 -18.03
CA ARG A 166 17.84 11.20 -19.13
C ARG A 166 17.41 10.68 -20.50
N GLU A 167 16.65 9.60 -20.53
CA GLU A 167 16.19 8.94 -21.76
C GLU A 167 14.80 9.43 -22.19
N GLN A 168 14.00 9.95 -21.24
CA GLN A 168 12.67 10.45 -21.53
C GLN A 168 12.69 11.71 -22.39
N ILE A 169 11.68 11.82 -23.25
CA ILE A 169 11.40 13.03 -24.02
C ILE A 169 10.21 13.72 -23.37
N ILE A 170 10.38 15.00 -23.07
CA ILE A 170 9.34 15.89 -22.56
C ILE A 170 9.20 17.04 -23.55
N ALA A 171 8.01 17.18 -24.12
CA ALA A 171 7.67 18.18 -25.13
C ALA A 171 6.46 19.02 -24.69
N TYR A 172 6.48 19.47 -23.42
CA TYR A 172 5.43 20.31 -22.88
C TYR A 172 5.42 21.68 -23.56
N GLU A 173 4.26 22.05 -24.10
CA GLU A 173 3.93 23.39 -24.55
C GLU A 173 3.13 24.08 -23.44
N PRO A 174 3.72 24.99 -22.64
CA PRO A 174 3.02 25.62 -21.52
C PRO A 174 1.80 26.42 -22.01
N ILE A 175 0.71 26.34 -21.25
CA ILE A 175 -0.52 27.08 -21.51
C ILE A 175 -0.80 27.99 -20.32
N GLU A 176 -1.07 29.28 -20.57
CA GLU A 176 -1.55 30.18 -19.52
C GLU A 176 -2.96 29.76 -19.06
N MET A 177 -3.18 29.75 -17.75
CA MET A 177 -4.52 29.54 -17.19
C MET A 177 -5.46 30.65 -17.66
N PRO A 178 -6.53 30.34 -18.41
CA PRO A 178 -7.48 31.36 -18.83
C PRO A 178 -8.21 31.92 -17.62
N VAL A 179 -8.12 33.23 -17.41
CA VAL A 179 -8.79 33.92 -16.29
C VAL A 179 -10.30 33.67 -16.37
N GLY A 180 -10.89 33.16 -15.29
CA GLY A 180 -12.34 32.99 -15.13
C GLY A 180 -12.94 31.73 -15.74
N LYS A 181 -12.15 30.83 -16.35
CA LYS A 181 -12.65 29.53 -16.84
C LYS A 181 -12.55 28.46 -15.77
N GLU A 182 -13.62 27.70 -15.57
CA GLU A 182 -13.60 26.54 -14.65
C GLU A 182 -12.77 25.39 -15.24
N LEU A 183 -11.92 24.79 -14.41
CA LEU A 183 -11.04 23.68 -14.75
C LEU A 183 -11.54 22.37 -14.12
N PHE A 184 -11.77 21.37 -14.97
CA PHE A 184 -12.22 20.04 -14.58
C PHE A 184 -11.10 19.02 -14.83
N TYR A 185 -10.45 18.58 -13.77
CA TYR A 185 -9.53 17.45 -13.82
C TYR A 185 -10.30 16.14 -13.91
N VAL A 186 -9.98 15.29 -14.90
CA VAL A 186 -10.69 14.03 -15.14
C VAL A 186 -9.84 12.80 -14.87
N ASP A 187 -10.46 11.83 -14.22
CA ASP A 187 -9.93 10.48 -14.02
C ASP A 187 -10.17 9.56 -15.25
N GLN A 188 -9.46 8.44 -15.31
CA GLN A 188 -9.58 7.36 -16.29
C GLN A 188 -11.03 6.89 -16.48
N ASN A 189 -11.79 6.77 -15.38
CA ASN A 189 -13.18 6.31 -15.42
C ASN A 189 -14.12 7.31 -16.13
N VAL A 190 -13.84 8.61 -16.03
CA VAL A 190 -14.60 9.67 -16.69
C VAL A 190 -14.30 9.68 -18.17
N VAL A 191 -13.02 9.61 -18.55
CA VAL A 191 -12.59 9.48 -19.95
C VAL A 191 -13.26 8.25 -20.59
N SER A 192 -13.18 7.09 -19.92
CA SER A 192 -13.83 5.86 -20.39
C SER A 192 -15.34 6.00 -20.57
N LYS A 193 -16.01 6.75 -19.68
CA LYS A 193 -17.44 6.98 -19.78
C LYS A 193 -17.79 7.92 -20.92
N TYR A 194 -17.00 8.98 -21.12
CA TYR A 194 -17.14 9.93 -22.22
C TYR A 194 -17.01 9.22 -23.58
N GLY A 195 -16.02 8.35 -23.77
CA GLY A 195 -15.83 7.62 -25.04
C GLY A 195 -16.88 6.55 -25.34
N ARG A 196 -17.59 6.00 -24.33
CA ARG A 196 -18.56 4.90 -24.51
C ARG A 196 -20.02 5.33 -24.52
N ASP A 197 -20.36 6.48 -23.97
CA ASP A 197 -21.73 6.95 -23.80
C ASP A 197 -21.95 8.23 -24.61
N GLU A 198 -22.49 8.07 -25.83
CA GLU A 198 -22.73 9.18 -26.77
C GLU A 198 -23.64 10.28 -26.21
N ASN A 199 -24.56 9.94 -25.30
CA ASN A 199 -25.42 10.93 -24.69
C ASN A 199 -24.61 11.75 -23.68
N PHE A 200 -23.77 11.10 -22.89
CA PHE A 200 -22.87 11.79 -21.97
C PHE A 200 -21.84 12.64 -22.68
N SER A 201 -21.20 12.16 -23.76
CA SER A 201 -20.24 12.96 -24.52
C SER A 201 -20.87 14.23 -25.07
N ARG A 202 -22.03 14.12 -25.73
CA ARG A 202 -22.78 15.26 -26.26
C ARG A 202 -23.16 16.27 -25.17
N GLN A 203 -23.55 15.80 -23.98
CA GLN A 203 -23.84 16.67 -22.84
C GLN A 203 -22.61 17.46 -22.39
N VAL A 204 -21.46 16.80 -22.29
CA VAL A 204 -20.19 17.42 -21.90
C VAL A 204 -19.71 18.41 -22.99
N ASP A 205 -19.83 18.07 -24.27
CA ASP A 205 -19.43 18.95 -25.37
C ASP A 205 -20.28 20.22 -25.42
N ASN A 206 -21.60 20.07 -25.27
CA ASN A 206 -22.50 21.20 -25.17
C ASN A 206 -22.15 22.07 -23.94
N PHE A 207 -21.83 21.46 -22.80
CA PHE A 207 -21.43 22.17 -21.60
C PHE A 207 -20.14 22.97 -21.78
N LYS A 208 -19.10 22.36 -22.37
CA LYS A 208 -17.83 23.04 -22.74
C LYS A 208 -18.10 24.30 -23.55
N SER A 209 -19.00 24.21 -24.54
CA SER A 209 -19.34 25.34 -25.42
C SER A 209 -20.14 26.46 -24.74
N LYS A 210 -20.99 26.14 -23.75
CA LYS A 210 -21.90 27.11 -23.10
C LYS A 210 -21.24 27.83 -21.92
N VAL A 211 -20.47 27.11 -21.09
CA VAL A 211 -19.96 27.59 -19.80
C VAL A 211 -18.51 28.07 -19.89
N ASP A 212 -17.89 27.92 -21.06
CA ASP A 212 -16.48 28.27 -21.31
C ASP A 212 -15.54 27.63 -20.27
N CYS A 213 -15.68 26.32 -20.07
CA CYS A 213 -14.88 25.53 -19.15
C CYS A 213 -13.84 24.67 -19.90
N LYS A 214 -12.85 24.15 -19.17
CA LYS A 214 -11.80 23.30 -19.72
C LYS A 214 -11.69 21.98 -18.95
N PHE A 215 -11.57 20.88 -19.69
CA PHE A 215 -11.29 19.56 -19.13
C PHE A 215 -9.81 19.25 -19.34
N VAL A 216 -9.16 18.73 -18.31
CA VAL A 216 -7.73 18.42 -18.30
C VAL A 216 -7.46 17.10 -17.61
N TYR A 217 -6.31 16.52 -17.91
CA TYR A 217 -5.83 15.26 -17.30
C TYR A 217 -4.40 15.44 -16.78
N SER A 218 -3.77 14.37 -16.29
CA SER A 218 -2.31 14.34 -16.08
C SER A 218 -1.74 13.07 -16.72
N PRO A 219 -0.40 12.95 -16.89
CA PRO A 219 0.20 11.76 -17.49
C PRO A 219 -0.25 10.42 -16.88
N TYR A 220 -0.68 10.42 -15.61
CA TYR A 220 -1.19 9.24 -14.92
C TYR A 220 -2.50 8.68 -15.51
N VAL A 221 -3.30 9.50 -16.19
CA VAL A 221 -4.48 9.02 -16.95
C VAL A 221 -4.06 8.19 -18.18
N ILE A 222 -2.89 8.49 -18.76
CA ILE A 222 -2.26 7.66 -19.81
C ILE A 222 -1.68 6.40 -19.18
N GLU A 223 -1.05 6.50 -18.01
CA GLU A 223 -0.52 5.35 -17.26
C GLU A 223 -1.58 4.31 -16.91
N ASP A 224 -2.78 4.74 -16.52
CA ASP A 224 -3.90 3.80 -16.35
C ASP A 224 -4.46 3.29 -17.68
N GLY A 225 -4.44 4.14 -18.71
CA GLY A 225 -4.80 3.75 -20.08
C GLY A 225 -3.96 2.60 -20.62
N VAL A 226 -2.63 2.62 -20.43
CA VAL A 226 -1.73 1.57 -20.98
C VAL A 226 -1.93 0.20 -20.34
N LYS A 227 -2.68 0.11 -19.23
CA LYS A 227 -3.09 -1.16 -18.61
C LYS A 227 -4.26 -1.82 -19.37
N MET A 228 -4.93 -1.08 -20.25
CA MET A 228 -6.02 -1.59 -21.09
C MET A 228 -5.51 -2.50 -22.24
N SER A 229 -6.43 -3.24 -22.86
CA SER A 229 -6.11 -4.01 -24.07
C SER A 229 -5.67 -3.10 -25.21
N ARG A 230 -4.65 -3.50 -25.98
CA ARG A 230 -4.13 -2.73 -27.13
C ARG A 230 -5.21 -2.31 -28.13
N VAL A 231 -6.26 -3.11 -28.30
CA VAL A 231 -7.38 -2.83 -29.21
C VAL A 231 -8.14 -1.57 -28.80
N ARG A 232 -8.32 -1.33 -27.50
CA ARG A 232 -9.07 -0.19 -26.95
C ARG A 232 -8.20 1.04 -26.67
N LEU A 233 -6.87 0.88 -26.73
CA LEU A 233 -5.95 1.94 -26.33
C LEU A 233 -5.98 3.13 -27.30
N ALA A 234 -6.06 2.85 -28.61
CA ALA A 234 -6.14 3.89 -29.63
C ALA A 234 -7.43 4.73 -29.47
N GLU A 235 -8.59 4.06 -29.38
CA GLU A 235 -9.88 4.71 -29.12
C GLU A 235 -9.86 5.54 -27.83
N TYR A 236 -9.19 5.04 -26.79
CA TYR A 236 -9.05 5.74 -25.52
C TYR A 236 -8.21 7.02 -25.65
N PHE A 237 -7.13 7.00 -26.44
CA PHE A 237 -6.33 8.20 -26.70
C PHE A 237 -7.07 9.24 -27.53
N GLU A 238 -7.79 8.82 -28.57
CA GLU A 238 -8.68 9.72 -29.33
C GLU A 238 -9.74 10.35 -28.40
N THR A 239 -10.27 9.57 -27.47
CA THR A 239 -11.24 10.05 -26.47
C THR A 239 -10.64 11.13 -25.56
N ILE A 240 -9.39 10.94 -25.10
CA ILE A 240 -8.68 11.95 -24.29
C ILE A 240 -8.47 13.23 -25.09
N GLU A 241 -8.00 13.10 -26.33
CA GLU A 241 -7.74 14.23 -27.21
C GLU A 241 -9.01 15.06 -27.44
N VAL A 242 -10.14 14.41 -27.78
CA VAL A 242 -11.42 15.10 -27.98
C VAL A 242 -11.92 15.78 -26.69
N LEU A 243 -11.81 15.09 -25.55
CA LEU A 243 -12.29 15.63 -24.27
C LEU A 243 -11.44 16.81 -23.79
N THR A 244 -10.12 16.72 -23.90
CA THR A 244 -9.18 17.60 -23.20
C THR A 244 -8.37 18.51 -24.11
N ASP A 245 -8.46 18.34 -25.43
CA ASP A 245 -7.65 19.07 -26.41
C ASP A 245 -6.14 18.98 -26.07
N ASN A 246 -5.74 17.76 -25.69
CA ASN A 246 -4.42 17.37 -25.19
C ASN A 246 -3.88 18.24 -24.04
N THR A 247 -4.77 18.93 -23.32
CA THR A 247 -4.39 19.79 -22.20
C THR A 247 -4.27 18.98 -20.91
N MET A 248 -3.13 19.11 -20.26
CA MET A 248 -2.77 18.37 -19.06
C MET A 248 -2.25 19.30 -17.96
N LEU A 249 -2.41 18.86 -16.71
CA LEU A 249 -1.66 19.35 -15.55
C LEU A 249 -0.41 18.48 -15.39
N VAL A 250 0.75 19.12 -15.36
CA VAL A 250 2.06 18.45 -15.31
C VAL A 250 2.96 19.14 -14.29
N PRO A 251 3.91 18.40 -13.69
CA PRO A 251 4.94 19.02 -12.85
C PRO A 251 5.95 19.78 -13.73
N SER A 252 6.40 20.93 -13.24
CA SER A 252 7.50 21.73 -13.77
C SER A 252 8.42 22.18 -12.63
N GLU A 253 9.55 22.80 -12.96
CA GLU A 253 10.47 23.36 -11.95
C GLU A 253 9.81 24.38 -11.01
N SER A 254 8.78 25.09 -11.50
CA SER A 254 8.05 26.13 -10.75
C SER A 254 6.77 25.62 -10.08
N GLY A 255 6.46 24.32 -10.18
CA GLY A 255 5.24 23.72 -9.63
C GLY A 255 4.36 23.03 -10.67
N VAL A 256 3.09 22.84 -10.37
CA VAL A 256 2.14 22.21 -11.29
C VAL A 256 1.62 23.26 -12.28
N MET A 257 1.80 23.02 -13.57
CA MET A 257 1.38 23.93 -14.64
C MET A 257 0.46 23.25 -15.65
N LEU A 258 -0.30 24.05 -16.40
CA LEU A 258 -0.99 23.59 -17.59
C LEU A 258 -0.02 23.51 -18.77
N ALA A 259 -0.09 22.41 -19.49
CA ALA A 259 0.65 22.21 -20.73
C ALA A 259 -0.19 21.46 -21.76
N ARG A 260 0.23 21.51 -23.02
CA ARG A 260 -0.18 20.59 -24.07
C ARG A 260 1.01 19.74 -24.48
N GLU A 261 0.76 18.47 -24.77
CA GLU A 261 1.74 17.57 -25.35
C GLU A 261 1.01 16.57 -26.25
N ASP A 262 1.66 16.13 -27.32
CA ASP A 262 1.17 15.01 -28.12
C ASP A 262 1.06 13.75 -27.25
N ILE A 263 -0.13 13.13 -27.22
CA ILE A 263 -0.39 11.91 -26.44
C ILE A 263 0.62 10.81 -26.75
N LYS A 264 1.11 10.72 -27.99
CA LYS A 264 2.11 9.72 -28.39
C LYS A 264 3.42 9.92 -27.65
N VAL A 265 3.87 11.16 -27.46
CA VAL A 265 5.07 11.48 -26.67
C VAL A 265 4.86 11.11 -25.21
N THR A 266 3.69 11.45 -24.64
CA THR A 266 3.35 11.05 -23.27
C THR A 266 3.31 9.53 -23.11
N PHE A 267 2.72 8.82 -24.06
CA PHE A 267 2.62 7.36 -24.08
C PHE A 267 3.99 6.70 -24.15
N ASP A 268 4.88 7.17 -25.03
CA ASP A 268 6.22 6.60 -25.16
C ASP A 268 7.03 6.79 -23.86
N ARG A 269 6.86 7.95 -23.19
CA ARG A 269 7.40 8.19 -21.84
C ARG A 269 6.81 7.24 -20.80
N VAL A 270 5.49 7.11 -20.71
CA VAL A 270 4.83 6.15 -19.80
C VAL A 270 5.30 4.71 -20.06
N PHE A 271 5.44 4.33 -21.32
CA PHE A 271 5.89 2.99 -21.69
C PHE A 271 7.35 2.72 -21.28
N LEU A 272 8.22 3.73 -21.40
CA LEU A 272 9.60 3.68 -20.92
C LEU A 272 9.66 3.40 -19.41
N TRP A 273 8.83 4.08 -18.62
CA TRP A 273 8.78 3.95 -17.16
C TRP A 273 8.02 2.72 -16.64
N ARG A 274 7.31 1.98 -17.51
CA ARG A 274 6.36 0.91 -17.14
C ARG A 274 6.88 -0.10 -16.11
N ASN A 275 8.13 -0.54 -16.25
CA ASN A 275 8.69 -1.53 -15.32
C ASN A 275 9.00 -0.92 -13.94
N ALA A 276 9.44 0.33 -13.89
CA ALA A 276 9.66 1.08 -12.65
C ALA A 276 8.32 1.35 -11.96
N THR A 277 7.31 1.80 -12.70
CA THR A 277 5.92 1.96 -12.21
C THR A 277 5.42 0.67 -11.59
N ARG A 278 5.57 -0.48 -12.28
CA ARG A 278 5.09 -1.77 -11.77
C ARG A 278 5.80 -2.17 -10.47
N ALA A 279 7.09 -1.87 -10.34
CA ALA A 279 7.82 -2.07 -9.10
C ALA A 279 7.34 -1.14 -7.97
N ALA A 280 6.96 0.12 -8.28
CA ALA A 280 6.35 1.03 -7.32
C ALA A 280 4.95 0.59 -6.88
N GLU A 281 4.13 0.06 -7.80
CA GLU A 281 2.83 -0.53 -7.49
C GLU A 281 2.98 -1.75 -6.56
N ASP A 282 3.93 -2.64 -6.87
CA ASP A 282 4.23 -3.79 -6.02
C ASP A 282 4.80 -3.35 -4.66
N LEU A 283 5.64 -2.31 -4.60
CA LEU A 283 6.13 -1.72 -3.35
C LEU A 283 4.98 -1.27 -2.46
N LYS A 284 3.94 -0.63 -3.02
CA LYS A 284 2.75 -0.22 -2.29
C LYS A 284 2.02 -1.42 -1.68
N VAL A 285 1.86 -2.51 -2.44
CA VAL A 285 1.31 -3.78 -1.94
C VAL A 285 2.15 -4.32 -0.78
N GLN A 286 3.48 -4.36 -0.91
CA GLN A 286 4.33 -4.89 0.15
C GLN A 286 4.32 -4.02 1.41
N ARG A 287 4.19 -2.69 1.27
CA ARG A 287 3.99 -1.78 2.41
C ARG A 287 2.68 -2.09 3.15
N MET A 288 1.58 -2.34 2.43
CA MET A 288 0.30 -2.69 3.07
C MET A 288 0.38 -4.03 3.80
N HIS A 289 1.04 -5.04 3.23
CA HIS A 289 1.29 -6.31 3.94
C HIS A 289 2.18 -6.10 5.18
N PHE A 290 3.28 -5.35 5.05
CA PHE A 290 4.14 -5.03 6.18
C PHE A 290 3.35 -4.36 7.31
N ASN A 291 2.50 -3.37 6.99
CA ASN A 291 1.68 -2.68 7.98
C ASN A 291 0.66 -3.61 8.65
N HIS A 292 0.06 -4.53 7.90
CA HIS A 292 -0.88 -5.52 8.45
C HIS A 292 -0.25 -6.38 9.54
N TRP A 293 0.99 -6.83 9.33
CA TRP A 293 1.71 -7.68 10.28
C TRP A 293 2.38 -6.87 11.40
N GLY A 294 2.92 -5.69 11.09
CA GLY A 294 3.73 -4.90 12.01
C GLY A 294 2.94 -4.00 12.93
N TYR A 295 1.72 -3.60 12.52
CA TYR A 295 0.90 -2.65 13.24
C TYR A 295 -0.55 -3.16 13.39
N PRO A 296 -0.77 -4.25 14.15
CA PRO A 296 -2.09 -4.86 14.30
C PRO A 296 -3.14 -3.90 14.87
N HIS A 297 -2.73 -2.91 15.67
CA HIS A 297 -3.61 -1.86 16.18
C HIS A 297 -4.16 -0.91 15.10
N TYR A 298 -3.52 -0.85 13.93
CA TYR A 298 -4.03 -0.14 12.76
C TYR A 298 -4.73 -1.04 11.74
N SER A 299 -4.77 -2.35 11.99
CA SER A 299 -5.38 -3.29 11.05
C SER A 299 -6.85 -2.97 10.77
N ARG A 300 -7.35 -3.45 9.64
CA ARG A 300 -8.78 -3.39 9.35
C ARG A 300 -9.57 -4.06 10.48
N GLN A 301 -10.70 -3.47 10.84
CA GLN A 301 -11.55 -3.91 11.97
C GLN A 301 -10.91 -3.70 13.34
N SER A 302 -9.76 -3.03 13.42
CA SER A 302 -9.30 -2.51 14.71
C SER A 302 -10.21 -1.37 15.17
N LYS A 303 -10.28 -1.17 16.49
CA LYS A 303 -11.01 -0.06 17.12
C LYS A 303 -10.66 1.30 16.49
N LEU A 304 -9.38 1.52 16.18
CA LEU A 304 -8.91 2.74 15.54
C LEU A 304 -9.43 2.84 14.09
N SER A 305 -9.21 1.80 13.29
CA SER A 305 -9.65 1.77 11.88
C SER A 305 -11.16 2.00 11.79
N ASP A 306 -11.95 1.36 12.65
CA ASP A 306 -13.40 1.46 12.62
C ASP A 306 -13.89 2.88 12.96
N ARG A 307 -13.34 3.50 14.01
CA ARG A 307 -13.64 4.90 14.38
C ARG A 307 -13.27 5.88 13.27
N ALA A 308 -12.05 5.73 12.73
CA ALA A 308 -11.59 6.58 11.63
C ALA A 308 -12.50 6.44 10.41
N ASN A 309 -12.90 5.22 10.06
CA ASN A 309 -13.78 4.95 8.92
C ASN A 309 -15.23 5.40 9.14
N GLU A 310 -15.72 5.46 10.38
CA GLU A 310 -17.04 6.02 10.70
C GLU A 310 -17.04 7.54 10.50
N ASN A 311 -16.13 8.24 11.16
CA ASN A 311 -15.96 9.69 11.03
C ASN A 311 -14.54 10.11 11.48
N ILE A 312 -13.67 10.38 10.50
CA ILE A 312 -12.27 10.73 10.76
C ILE A 312 -12.11 12.04 11.53
N ASP A 313 -12.93 13.05 11.26
CA ASP A 313 -12.86 14.34 11.95
C ASP A 313 -13.20 14.17 13.43
N LYS A 314 -14.31 13.50 13.73
CA LYS A 314 -14.72 13.19 15.10
C LYS A 314 -13.69 12.33 15.83
N PHE A 315 -13.09 11.37 15.13
CA PHE A 315 -12.03 10.55 15.68
C PHE A 315 -10.80 11.38 16.05
N LEU A 316 -10.28 12.18 15.12
CA LEU A 316 -9.13 13.05 15.36
C LEU A 316 -9.38 14.06 16.47
N ASP A 317 -10.55 14.70 16.49
CA ASP A 317 -10.94 15.63 17.57
C ASP A 317 -11.01 14.96 18.94
N SER A 318 -11.39 13.67 19.00
CA SER A 318 -11.40 12.93 20.28
C SER A 318 -10.01 12.70 20.88
N LEU A 319 -8.94 12.85 20.08
CA LEU A 319 -7.56 12.71 20.53
C LEU A 319 -6.98 14.02 21.08
N ARG A 320 -7.60 15.17 20.79
CA ARG A 320 -7.14 16.51 21.17
C ARG A 320 -6.76 16.65 22.66
N PRO A 321 -7.52 16.08 23.63
CA PRO A 321 -7.16 16.18 25.05
C PRO A 321 -5.83 15.52 25.44
N TYR A 322 -5.29 14.64 24.58
CA TYR A 322 -4.10 13.83 24.86
C TYR A 322 -2.86 14.30 24.10
N LEU A 323 -2.91 15.41 23.36
CA LEU A 323 -1.77 15.94 22.63
C LEU A 323 -0.68 16.49 23.57
N ASP A 324 -1.08 17.10 24.68
CA ASP A 324 -0.19 17.76 25.65
C ASP A 324 0.25 16.85 26.81
N ASP A 325 -0.23 15.61 26.84
CA ASP A 325 0.00 14.68 27.95
C ASP A 325 1.39 14.03 27.88
N SER A 326 2.40 14.84 28.20
CA SER A 326 3.82 14.50 28.24
C SER A 326 4.25 13.79 29.54
N GLY A 327 3.32 13.61 30.49
CA GLY A 327 3.63 13.25 31.89
C GLY A 327 3.42 11.79 32.28
N CYS A 328 3.05 10.91 31.35
CA CYS A 328 2.63 9.55 31.70
C CYS A 328 3.68 8.50 31.34
N ASP A 329 4.02 7.64 32.30
CA ASP A 329 4.79 6.42 32.04
C ASP A 329 4.09 5.59 30.95
N PHE A 330 4.86 5.13 29.97
CA PHE A 330 4.36 4.34 28.86
C PHE A 330 3.78 3.02 29.40
N ASP A 331 2.45 2.90 29.49
CA ASP A 331 1.84 1.59 29.73
C ASP A 331 1.86 0.80 28.44
N PHE A 332 2.91 0.00 28.28
CA PHE A 332 3.06 -0.92 27.16
C PHE A 332 1.92 -1.94 27.07
N ASN A 333 1.07 -2.08 28.09
CA ASN A 333 -0.09 -2.98 28.09
C ASN A 333 -1.39 -2.28 27.67
N ASP A 334 -1.43 -0.95 27.60
CA ASP A 334 -2.61 -0.22 27.13
C ASP A 334 -2.57 -0.07 25.60
N TYR A 335 -3.29 -0.96 24.93
CA TYR A 335 -3.35 -0.99 23.47
C TYR A 335 -4.54 -0.21 22.88
N GLU A 336 -5.51 0.20 23.69
CA GLU A 336 -6.80 0.64 23.16
C GLU A 336 -7.30 1.98 23.69
N SER A 337 -6.68 2.56 24.74
CA SER A 337 -7.09 3.89 25.20
C SER A 337 -6.80 4.96 24.17
N ASP A 338 -7.57 6.05 24.23
CA ASP A 338 -7.39 7.19 23.33
C ASP A 338 -6.02 7.85 23.53
N GLN A 339 -5.45 7.78 24.75
CA GLN A 339 -4.10 8.22 25.04
C GLN A 339 -3.05 7.39 24.29
N ALA A 340 -3.12 6.05 24.41
CA ALA A 340 -2.20 5.16 23.71
C ALA A 340 -2.32 5.28 22.18
N LEU A 341 -3.54 5.45 21.67
CA LEU A 341 -3.76 5.72 20.24
C LEU A 341 -3.16 7.06 19.82
N CYS A 342 -3.37 8.13 20.59
CA CYS A 342 -2.78 9.46 20.33
C CYS A 342 -1.25 9.37 20.22
N GLN A 343 -0.58 8.77 21.21
CA GLN A 343 0.88 8.62 21.22
C GLN A 343 1.41 7.85 20.01
N ARG A 344 0.75 6.75 19.62
CA ARG A 344 1.15 5.97 18.44
C ARG A 344 0.95 6.75 17.15
N LEU A 345 -0.14 7.51 17.03
CA LEU A 345 -0.37 8.37 15.87
C LEU A 345 0.64 9.52 15.82
N SER A 346 1.00 10.12 16.95
CA SER A 346 2.09 11.11 17.01
C SER A 346 3.41 10.50 16.52
N ALA A 347 3.74 9.27 16.96
CA ALA A 347 4.91 8.56 16.47
C ALA A 347 4.85 8.28 14.96
N ALA A 348 3.66 7.95 14.43
CA ALA A 348 3.44 7.73 13.00
C ALA A 348 3.61 9.01 12.14
N THR A 349 3.63 10.19 12.77
CA THR A 349 3.85 11.48 12.09
C THR A 349 5.30 11.98 12.12
N ILE A 350 6.23 11.33 12.85
CA ILE A 350 7.62 11.81 13.04
C ILE A 350 8.37 12.01 11.71
N GLU A 351 8.19 11.11 10.74
CA GLU A 351 8.84 11.19 9.42
C GLU A 351 7.95 11.83 8.36
N LYS A 352 6.82 12.42 8.76
CA LYS A 352 5.87 13.08 7.85
C LYS A 352 6.12 14.58 7.85
N SER A 353 5.59 15.24 6.82
CA SER A 353 5.72 16.70 6.67
C SER A 353 4.72 17.48 7.54
N PHE A 354 4.09 16.82 8.52
CA PHE A 354 3.11 17.41 9.43
C PHE A 354 3.12 16.67 10.76
N SER A 355 2.72 17.34 11.83
CA SER A 355 2.48 16.72 13.14
C SER A 355 1.02 16.24 13.28
N LEU A 356 0.77 15.36 14.26
CA LEU A 356 -0.60 14.97 14.59
C LEU A 356 -1.47 16.17 15.01
N GLU A 357 -0.89 17.14 15.72
CA GLU A 357 -1.58 18.37 16.13
C GLU A 357 -2.03 19.18 14.91
N GLU A 358 -1.14 19.40 13.93
CA GLU A 358 -1.47 20.15 12.71
C GLU A 358 -2.55 19.43 11.87
N LEU A 359 -2.54 18.10 11.87
CA LEU A 359 -3.56 17.28 11.23
C LEU A 359 -4.93 17.44 11.92
N ILE A 360 -4.97 17.40 13.25
CA ILE A 360 -6.20 17.57 14.04
C ILE A 360 -6.77 18.99 13.86
N ASP A 361 -5.90 19.99 13.88
CA ASP A 361 -6.30 21.40 13.74
C ASP A 361 -6.53 21.84 12.30
N LYS A 362 -6.27 20.97 11.32
CA LYS A 362 -6.36 21.28 9.89
C LYS A 362 -5.57 22.54 9.53
N SER A 363 -4.38 22.64 10.10
CA SER A 363 -3.53 23.84 10.08
C SER A 363 -2.22 23.62 9.32
N ILE A 364 -2.10 22.51 8.58
CA ILE A 364 -0.94 22.21 7.74
C ILE A 364 -0.79 23.29 6.67
N LYS A 365 0.31 24.02 6.70
CA LYS A 365 0.64 25.09 5.74
C LYS A 365 1.68 24.60 4.74
N TYR A 366 1.65 25.19 3.55
CA TYR A 366 2.65 25.01 2.51
C TYR A 366 2.92 26.35 1.83
N GLU A 367 4.17 26.57 1.40
CA GLU A 367 4.62 27.78 0.74
C GLU A 367 4.89 27.55 -0.76
N SER A 368 5.02 26.29 -1.17
CA SER A 368 5.27 25.91 -2.56
C SER A 368 4.41 24.74 -3.02
N ASP A 369 4.30 24.59 -4.35
CA ASP A 369 3.63 23.45 -4.97
C ASP A 369 4.28 22.11 -4.59
N ALA A 370 5.61 22.08 -4.50
CA ALA A 370 6.37 20.89 -4.12
C ALA A 370 6.07 20.46 -2.68
N GLU A 371 5.96 21.42 -1.76
CA GLU A 371 5.53 21.16 -0.38
C GLU A 371 4.10 20.62 -0.34
N CYS A 372 3.16 21.27 -1.03
CA CYS A 372 1.77 20.82 -1.11
C CYS A 372 1.68 19.36 -1.59
N MET A 373 2.38 19.04 -2.68
CA MET A 373 2.46 17.68 -3.22
C MET A 373 3.05 16.67 -2.22
N THR A 374 4.06 17.09 -1.45
CA THR A 374 4.66 16.27 -0.38
C THR A 374 3.68 16.02 0.77
N HIS A 375 2.92 17.04 1.20
CA HIS A 375 1.87 16.84 2.21
C HIS A 375 0.77 15.91 1.72
N ILE A 376 0.32 16.03 0.47
CA ILE A 376 -0.67 15.11 -0.12
C ILE A 376 -0.16 13.66 -0.06
N GLU A 377 1.09 13.43 -0.47
CA GLU A 377 1.71 12.09 -0.44
C GLU A 377 1.82 11.53 0.99
N HIS A 378 2.31 12.34 1.94
CA HIS A 378 2.42 11.94 3.34
C HIS A 378 1.06 11.69 4.01
N LEU A 379 0.03 12.47 3.67
CA LEU A 379 -1.34 12.24 4.14
C LEU A 379 -1.91 10.95 3.55
N CYS A 380 -1.69 10.68 2.26
CA CYS A 380 -2.06 9.40 1.66
C CYS A 380 -1.42 8.21 2.39
N ASP A 381 -0.12 8.27 2.65
CA ASP A 381 0.62 7.25 3.40
C ASP A 381 0.07 7.06 4.82
N PHE A 382 -0.22 8.16 5.53
CA PHE A 382 -0.78 8.12 6.88
C PHE A 382 -2.17 7.44 6.87
N LEU A 383 -3.03 7.82 5.92
CA LEU A 383 -4.36 7.21 5.76
C LEU A 383 -4.28 5.73 5.38
N ASP A 384 -3.27 5.33 4.59
CA ASP A 384 -3.00 3.93 4.28
C ASP A 384 -2.56 3.15 5.53
N LEU A 385 -1.71 3.73 6.37
CA LEU A 385 -1.26 3.14 7.63
C LEU A 385 -2.44 2.86 8.57
N ILE A 386 -3.33 3.84 8.77
CA ILE A 386 -4.49 3.71 9.67
C ILE A 386 -5.70 2.99 9.06
N ASN A 387 -5.54 2.44 7.84
CA ASN A 387 -6.60 1.77 7.09
C ASN A 387 -7.88 2.61 6.85
N TYR A 388 -7.73 3.93 6.68
CA TYR A 388 -8.87 4.81 6.38
C TYR A 388 -9.28 4.70 4.90
N LYS A 389 -10.47 4.15 4.65
CA LYS A 389 -11.07 3.97 3.31
C LYS A 389 -10.13 3.31 2.30
N THR A 390 -9.30 2.36 2.75
CA THR A 390 -8.35 1.63 1.89
C THR A 390 -9.04 0.48 1.12
N GLU A 391 -8.27 -0.24 0.31
CA GLU A 391 -8.64 -1.54 -0.30
C GLU A 391 -8.18 -2.72 0.57
N PRO A 392 -8.93 -3.85 0.63
CA PRO A 392 -8.50 -5.03 1.38
C PRO A 392 -7.33 -5.73 0.70
N LEU A 393 -6.51 -6.45 1.48
CA LEU A 393 -5.40 -7.25 0.94
C LEU A 393 -5.85 -8.36 -0.02
N SER A 394 -7.13 -8.73 -0.04
CA SER A 394 -7.70 -9.63 -1.05
C SER A 394 -7.85 -8.99 -2.44
N GLU A 395 -7.79 -7.66 -2.55
CA GLU A 395 -7.98 -6.91 -3.79
C GLU A 395 -6.67 -6.24 -4.25
N LEU A 396 -5.59 -7.03 -4.35
CA LEU A 396 -4.24 -6.56 -4.69
C LEU A 396 -4.17 -5.71 -5.98
N SER A 397 -5.03 -5.96 -6.97
CA SER A 397 -5.07 -5.16 -8.20
C SER A 397 -5.52 -3.72 -7.94
N LYS A 398 -6.46 -3.50 -7.01
CA LYS A 398 -6.93 -2.16 -6.64
C LYS A 398 -5.92 -1.44 -5.75
N ILE A 399 -5.22 -2.17 -4.88
CA ILE A 399 -4.11 -1.61 -4.11
C ILE A 399 -3.03 -1.07 -5.04
N ARG A 400 -2.67 -1.82 -6.09
CA ARG A 400 -1.71 -1.35 -7.11
C ARG A 400 -2.19 -0.06 -7.79
N SER A 401 -3.45 -0.01 -8.25
CA SER A 401 -3.99 1.20 -8.89
C SER A 401 -4.08 2.40 -7.97
N SER A 402 -4.20 2.19 -6.66
CA SER A 402 -4.21 3.29 -5.69
C SER A 402 -2.88 4.05 -5.57
N LEU A 403 -1.81 3.61 -6.26
CA LEU A 403 -0.61 4.43 -6.43
C LEU A 403 -0.93 5.66 -7.30
N GLN A 404 -1.65 5.47 -8.40
CA GLN A 404 -2.02 6.56 -9.31
C GLN A 404 -3.02 7.52 -8.65
N ASP A 405 -3.88 7.05 -7.74
CA ASP A 405 -4.77 7.91 -6.93
C ASP A 405 -4.03 9.06 -6.24
N THR A 406 -2.87 8.77 -5.62
CA THR A 406 -2.04 9.79 -4.96
C THR A 406 -1.53 10.81 -5.98
N GLU A 407 -1.12 10.36 -7.15
CA GLU A 407 -0.63 11.24 -8.21
C GLU A 407 -1.76 12.06 -8.84
N HIS A 408 -2.97 11.51 -8.99
CA HIS A 408 -4.14 12.28 -9.38
C HIS A 408 -4.42 13.43 -8.40
N LEU A 409 -4.37 13.18 -7.08
CA LEU A 409 -4.51 14.22 -6.07
C LEU A 409 -3.40 15.29 -6.17
N LYS A 410 -2.14 14.88 -6.37
CA LYS A 410 -1.00 15.82 -6.51
C LYS A 410 -1.12 16.76 -7.71
N HIS A 411 -1.93 16.43 -8.73
CA HIS A 411 -2.16 17.30 -9.89
C HIS A 411 -3.50 18.03 -9.80
N ALA A 412 -4.56 17.35 -9.37
CA ALA A 412 -5.92 17.86 -9.41
C ALA A 412 -6.15 19.09 -8.51
N TRP A 413 -5.30 19.34 -7.53
CA TRP A 413 -5.45 20.49 -6.62
C TRP A 413 -5.33 21.86 -7.31
N LYS A 414 -4.77 21.92 -8.52
CA LYS A 414 -4.78 23.13 -9.37
C LYS A 414 -6.07 23.32 -10.17
N ALA A 415 -7.00 22.37 -10.10
CA ALA A 415 -8.29 22.44 -10.77
C ALA A 415 -9.41 22.88 -9.81
N ASP A 416 -10.49 23.42 -10.34
CA ASP A 416 -11.68 23.75 -9.57
C ASP A 416 -12.45 22.48 -9.18
N TYR A 417 -12.43 21.47 -10.06
CA TYR A 417 -13.09 20.20 -9.85
C TYR A 417 -12.19 19.01 -10.17
N PHE A 418 -12.25 17.99 -9.32
CA PHE A 418 -11.77 16.65 -9.64
C PHE A 418 -12.99 15.75 -9.88
N VAL A 419 -13.17 15.31 -11.13
CA VAL A 419 -14.22 14.39 -11.54
C VAL A 419 -13.72 12.94 -11.50
N THR A 420 -14.31 12.12 -10.63
CA THR A 420 -14.07 10.67 -10.56
C THR A 420 -15.29 9.95 -9.99
N ASP A 421 -15.60 8.74 -10.49
CA ASP A 421 -16.60 7.87 -9.89
C ASP A 421 -16.07 7.01 -8.72
N ASP A 422 -14.77 7.03 -8.44
CA ASP A 422 -14.21 6.34 -7.27
C ASP A 422 -14.63 7.00 -5.94
N LYS A 423 -15.50 6.31 -5.20
CA LYS A 423 -16.04 6.82 -3.94
C LYS A 423 -14.97 6.93 -2.84
N ARG A 424 -14.01 5.99 -2.77
CA ARG A 424 -12.97 6.00 -1.74
C ARG A 424 -12.00 7.15 -1.99
N LEU A 425 -11.58 7.33 -3.24
CA LEU A 425 -10.74 8.46 -3.65
C LEU A 425 -11.41 9.80 -3.35
N ARG A 426 -12.70 9.98 -3.68
CA ARG A 426 -13.40 11.23 -3.34
C ARG A 426 -13.43 11.50 -1.84
N ILE A 427 -13.71 10.50 -1.00
CA ILE A 427 -13.75 10.66 0.45
C ILE A 427 -12.36 11.05 0.99
N ARG A 428 -11.33 10.31 0.59
CA ARG A 428 -9.95 10.57 1.04
C ARG A 428 -9.44 11.92 0.54
N GLY A 429 -9.62 12.21 -0.75
CA GLY A 429 -9.23 13.47 -1.36
C GLY A 429 -9.92 14.67 -0.73
N THR A 430 -11.24 14.57 -0.48
CA THR A 430 -11.98 15.64 0.21
C THR A 430 -11.42 15.91 1.60
N PHE A 431 -11.10 14.86 2.37
CA PHE A 431 -10.48 15.01 3.68
C PHE A 431 -9.10 15.69 3.57
N ILE A 432 -8.21 15.16 2.73
CA ILE A 432 -6.85 15.71 2.51
C ILE A 432 -6.92 17.19 2.11
N TYR A 433 -7.79 17.53 1.17
CA TYR A 433 -7.91 18.89 0.67
C TYR A 433 -8.50 19.82 1.71
N SER A 434 -9.40 19.32 2.57
CA SER A 434 -9.90 20.10 3.71
C SER A 434 -8.82 20.42 4.74
N VAL A 435 -7.92 19.47 5.00
CA VAL A 435 -6.79 19.65 5.94
C VAL A 435 -5.78 20.66 5.40
N LEU A 436 -5.56 20.67 4.09
CA LEU A 436 -4.63 21.58 3.41
C LEU A 436 -5.28 22.91 2.97
N GLY A 437 -6.58 23.12 3.22
CA GLY A 437 -7.30 24.31 2.77
C GLY A 437 -7.37 24.49 1.24
N LEU A 438 -7.35 23.39 0.48
CA LEU A 438 -7.40 23.38 -0.98
C LEU A 438 -8.84 23.57 -1.49
N GLY A 439 -9.00 24.39 -2.54
CA GLY A 439 -10.31 24.80 -3.06
C GLY A 439 -11.00 23.83 -4.03
N THR A 440 -10.30 22.80 -4.52
CA THR A 440 -10.84 21.85 -5.50
C THR A 440 -11.99 21.03 -4.92
N LYS A 441 -13.06 20.89 -5.70
CA LYS A 441 -14.25 20.11 -5.33
C LYS A 441 -14.22 18.74 -5.99
N PHE A 442 -14.47 17.70 -5.19
CA PHE A 442 -14.61 16.34 -5.70
C PHE A 442 -16.05 16.09 -6.15
N ILE A 443 -16.24 15.67 -7.41
CA ILE A 443 -17.55 15.36 -7.96
C ILE A 443 -17.55 14.04 -8.72
N SER A 444 -18.68 13.35 -8.71
CA SER A 444 -18.96 12.16 -9.51
C SER A 444 -19.42 12.52 -10.92
N ILE A 445 -19.49 11.54 -11.82
CA ILE A 445 -20.07 11.73 -13.15
C ILE A 445 -21.55 12.11 -13.04
N LYS A 446 -22.26 11.59 -12.03
CA LYS A 446 -23.66 11.96 -11.77
C LYS A 446 -23.79 13.45 -11.43
N GLU A 447 -22.96 13.95 -10.52
CA GLU A 447 -22.95 15.37 -10.12
C GLU A 447 -22.52 16.28 -11.28
N LEU A 448 -21.56 15.84 -12.10
CA LEU A 448 -21.21 16.54 -13.34
C LEU A 448 -22.43 16.64 -14.27
N LYS A 449 -23.17 15.56 -14.50
CA LYS A 449 -24.41 15.59 -15.31
C LYS A 449 -25.46 16.54 -14.73
N GLU A 450 -25.65 16.54 -13.42
CA GLU A 450 -26.58 17.44 -12.74
C GLU A 450 -26.18 18.91 -12.94
N ARG A 451 -24.88 19.22 -12.83
CA ARG A 451 -24.33 20.55 -13.09
C ARG A 451 -24.56 20.97 -14.54
N VAL A 452 -24.23 20.10 -15.50
CA VAL A 452 -24.47 20.30 -16.93
C VAL A 452 -25.94 20.67 -17.16
N VAL A 453 -26.88 19.86 -16.65
CA VAL A 453 -28.33 20.12 -16.82
C VAL A 453 -28.77 21.42 -16.16
N SER A 454 -28.23 21.76 -14.98
CA SER A 454 -28.58 22.99 -14.27
C SER A 454 -28.22 24.24 -15.06
N GLU A 455 -27.07 24.23 -15.75
CA GLU A 455 -26.65 25.34 -16.61
C GLU A 455 -27.48 25.43 -17.89
N PHE A 456 -28.09 24.34 -18.38
CA PHE A 456 -29.04 24.39 -19.51
C PHE A 456 -30.45 24.85 -19.13
N LYS A 457 -30.79 24.88 -17.83
CA LYS A 457 -32.07 25.40 -17.33
C LYS A 457 -32.05 26.88 -16.96
N LYS A 458 -30.85 27.48 -16.85
CA LYS A 458 -30.63 28.93 -16.81
C LYS A 458 -30.53 29.46 -18.23
#